data_AF-A0A660NCV5-F1
#
_entry.id   AF-A0A660NCV5-F1
#
_cell.length_a   1.000
_cell.length_b   1.000
_cell.length_c   1.000
_cell.angle_alpha   90.00
_cell.angle_beta   90.00
_cell.angle_gamma   90.00
#
_symmetry.space_group_name_H-M   'P 1'
#
loop_
_entity.id
_entity.type
_entity.pdbx_description
1 polymer ?
#
loop_
_entity_poly.entity_id
_entity_poly.type
_entity_poly.pdbx_seq_one_letter_code
_entity_poly.pdbx_strand_id
1 'polypeptide(L)'
;YMGSIVAPDNRVANQEQRYKELNRARTDAFGDTAFLKGSLKSQPNFDVYPASTGIGMGGEDVALGSTALITSRADVFTLPLENPRQTPAFEYARHYSPETPKFARAMAVVYDNQAAVYVSGTASITASETQHIGNPAKQTEETLLNIAALIAPENFAASGFAGYGATLQDLAVVRAYVKHAADYETVRAVCERQLHGVPVVYTIGDVCRDDLLVELEAVAHIQKAA
;
A
#
# COMPACT_ATOMS: atom_id res chain seq x y z
N TYR A 1 -7.55 14.88 -16.68
CA TYR A 1 -6.50 14.05 -16.08
C TYR A 1 -6.08 14.74 -14.80
N MET A 2 -6.22 14.07 -13.64
CA MET A 2 -5.86 14.64 -12.34
C MET A 2 -4.70 13.83 -11.78
N GLY A 3 -3.63 14.51 -11.36
CA GLY A 3 -2.36 13.88 -11.04
C GLY A 3 -1.51 13.73 -12.29
N SER A 4 -0.26 14.14 -12.17
CA SER A 4 0.76 13.94 -13.20
C SER A 4 1.96 13.24 -12.56
N ILE A 5 1.69 12.26 -11.69
CA ILE A 5 2.72 11.61 -10.87
C ILE A 5 3.69 10.83 -11.77
N VAL A 6 3.19 10.35 -12.91
CA VAL A 6 3.98 9.68 -13.95
C VAL A 6 4.52 10.64 -15.03
N ALA A 7 4.21 11.93 -14.95
CA ALA A 7 4.72 12.92 -15.90
C ALA A 7 6.17 13.33 -15.60
N PRO A 8 6.88 13.87 -16.59
CA PRO A 8 8.18 14.48 -16.37
C PRO A 8 8.10 15.65 -15.37
N ASP A 9 9.12 15.79 -14.52
CA ASP A 9 9.27 16.97 -13.68
C ASP A 9 10.08 18.04 -14.42
N ASN A 10 9.39 19.06 -14.92
CA ASN A 10 10.01 20.16 -15.67
C ASN A 10 10.95 21.05 -14.82
N ARG A 11 10.98 20.84 -13.48
CA ARG A 11 11.85 21.59 -12.56
C ARG A 11 13.24 20.99 -12.45
N VAL A 12 13.46 19.75 -12.91
CA VAL A 12 14.76 19.08 -12.91
C VAL A 12 15.31 18.95 -14.34
N ALA A 13 16.63 19.12 -14.51
CA ALA A 13 17.26 19.25 -15.82
C ALA A 13 17.11 18.00 -16.71
N ASN A 14 17.07 16.81 -16.11
CA ASN A 14 16.87 15.54 -16.82
C ASN A 14 15.40 15.18 -17.05
N GLN A 15 14.46 16.01 -16.57
CA GLN A 15 13.02 15.78 -16.64
C GLN A 15 12.61 14.40 -16.10
N GLU A 16 13.26 13.95 -15.03
CA GLU A 16 12.92 12.67 -14.37
C GLU A 16 11.43 12.63 -14.01
N GLN A 17 10.82 11.44 -14.08
CA GLN A 17 9.44 11.25 -13.71
C GLN A 17 9.21 11.65 -12.23
N ARG A 18 8.15 12.41 -11.95
CA ARG A 18 7.85 12.94 -10.60
C ARG A 18 7.80 11.86 -9.51
N TYR A 19 7.23 10.69 -9.80
CA TYR A 19 7.21 9.57 -8.86
C TYR A 19 8.62 9.06 -8.51
N LYS A 20 9.52 8.98 -9.50
CA LYS A 20 10.91 8.54 -9.28
C LYS A 20 11.69 9.57 -8.47
N GLU A 21 11.46 10.85 -8.74
CA GLU A 21 12.04 11.96 -7.97
C GLU A 21 11.56 11.95 -6.50
N LEU A 22 10.28 11.59 -6.26
CA LEU A 22 9.75 11.35 -4.92
C LEU A 22 10.43 10.15 -4.24
N ASN A 23 10.64 9.05 -4.95
CA ASN A 23 11.35 7.89 -4.39
C ASN A 23 12.80 8.24 -4.01
N ARG A 24 13.50 9.01 -4.85
CA ARG A 24 14.83 9.52 -4.52
C ARG A 24 14.82 10.42 -3.29
N ALA A 25 13.90 11.38 -3.23
CA ALA A 25 13.77 12.27 -2.05
C ALA A 25 13.44 11.48 -0.78
N ARG A 26 12.62 10.43 -0.89
CA ARG A 26 12.32 9.51 0.23
C ARG A 26 13.55 8.73 0.65
N THR A 27 14.36 8.25 -0.30
CA THR A 27 15.65 7.60 0.01
C THR A 27 16.53 8.52 0.82
N ASP A 28 16.73 9.76 0.37
CA ASP A 28 17.57 10.75 1.04
C ASP A 28 17.03 11.09 2.44
N ALA A 29 15.72 11.32 2.55
CA ALA A 29 15.07 11.69 3.81
C ALA A 29 15.09 10.55 4.83
N PHE A 30 14.94 9.30 4.39
CA PHE A 30 15.03 8.15 5.29
C PHE A 30 16.48 7.90 5.74
N GLY A 31 17.46 8.12 4.86
CA GLY A 31 18.88 7.95 5.17
C GLY A 31 19.17 6.61 5.87
N ASP A 32 19.88 6.67 6.99
CA ASP A 32 20.24 5.51 7.82
C ASP A 32 19.18 5.16 8.89
N THR A 33 17.96 5.68 8.77
CA THR A 33 16.91 5.46 9.77
C THR A 33 16.48 4.00 9.77
N ALA A 34 16.79 3.29 10.86
CA ALA A 34 16.28 1.95 11.13
C ALA A 34 14.89 2.04 11.78
N PHE A 35 13.83 2.10 10.97
CA PHE A 35 12.46 2.19 11.48
C PHE A 35 12.12 1.00 12.39
N LEU A 36 11.37 1.28 13.46
CA LEU A 36 10.87 0.29 14.41
C LEU A 36 11.98 -0.56 15.08
N LYS A 37 13.24 -0.14 14.99
CA LYS A 37 14.36 -0.78 15.69
C LYS A 37 14.10 -0.76 17.20
N GLY A 38 14.03 -1.94 17.80
CA GLY A 38 13.76 -2.12 19.22
C GLY A 38 12.29 -2.10 19.63
N SER A 39 11.34 -1.85 18.71
CA SER A 39 9.89 -1.92 18.99
C SER A 39 9.20 -3.11 18.33
N LEU A 40 9.87 -3.79 17.39
CA LEU A 40 9.37 -5.04 16.81
C LEU A 40 9.56 -6.21 17.78
N LYS A 41 8.54 -7.06 17.90
CA LYS A 41 8.63 -8.33 18.63
C LYS A 41 9.59 -9.32 17.97
N SER A 42 9.65 -9.30 16.64
CA SER A 42 10.60 -10.07 15.84
C SER A 42 11.16 -9.16 14.76
N GLN A 43 12.49 -9.13 14.63
CA GLN A 43 13.15 -8.38 13.55
C GLN A 43 13.12 -9.25 12.29
N PRO A 44 12.53 -8.78 11.18
CA PRO A 44 12.61 -9.49 9.92
C PRO A 44 14.02 -9.43 9.32
N ASN A 45 14.30 -10.29 8.36
CA ASN A 45 15.57 -10.30 7.61
C ASN A 45 15.61 -9.25 6.48
N PHE A 46 14.74 -8.23 6.53
CA PHE A 46 14.63 -7.17 5.54
C PHE A 46 14.49 -5.81 6.23
N ASP A 47 14.78 -4.74 5.49
CA ASP A 47 14.60 -3.38 5.98
C ASP A 47 13.12 -3.08 6.21
N VAL A 48 12.81 -2.56 7.40
CA VAL A 48 11.45 -2.21 7.75
C VAL A 48 11.19 -0.75 7.39
N TYR A 49 10.09 -0.50 6.70
CA TYR A 49 9.61 0.83 6.36
C TYR A 49 8.14 0.99 6.81
N PRO A 50 7.67 2.24 6.99
CA PRO A 50 6.24 2.49 7.22
C PRO A 50 5.37 1.96 6.06
N ALA A 51 4.12 1.61 6.36
CA ALA A 51 3.09 1.50 5.34
C ALA A 51 2.82 2.88 4.72
N SER A 52 2.58 2.95 3.41
CA SER A 52 2.48 4.21 2.68
C SER A 52 1.66 4.07 1.41
N THR A 53 0.99 5.15 1.04
CA THR A 53 0.33 5.32 -0.27
C THR A 53 0.97 6.49 -1.00
N GLY A 54 1.20 6.36 -2.31
CA GLY A 54 1.79 7.40 -3.15
C GLY A 54 0.97 7.61 -4.42
N ILE A 55 0.05 8.58 -4.38
CA ILE A 55 -0.93 8.82 -5.45
C ILE A 55 -0.83 10.25 -5.96
N GLY A 56 -1.10 10.43 -7.25
CA GLY A 56 -1.18 11.73 -7.89
C GLY A 56 -2.39 12.52 -7.39
N MET A 57 -2.17 13.80 -7.12
CA MET A 57 -3.22 14.76 -6.76
C MET A 57 -3.33 15.87 -7.82
N GLY A 58 -4.38 16.67 -7.75
CA GLY A 58 -4.45 17.91 -8.54
C GLY A 58 -3.31 18.87 -8.16
N GLY A 59 -2.64 19.45 -9.16
CA GLY A 59 -1.50 20.36 -8.96
C GLY A 59 -0.14 19.67 -9.16
N GLU A 60 0.92 20.39 -8.80
CA GLU A 60 2.32 19.94 -9.00
C GLU A 60 3.14 19.87 -7.70
N ASP A 61 2.52 20.21 -6.58
CA ASP A 61 3.10 20.15 -5.26
C ASP A 61 3.01 18.74 -4.68
N VAL A 62 3.62 18.55 -3.50
CA VAL A 62 3.53 17.32 -2.72
C VAL A 62 2.89 17.64 -1.37
N ALA A 63 1.82 16.94 -1.04
CA ALA A 63 1.25 16.93 0.31
C ALA A 63 1.58 15.60 0.99
N LEU A 64 2.06 15.66 2.23
CA LEU A 64 2.39 14.47 3.03
C LEU A 64 1.63 14.52 4.35
N GLY A 65 1.08 13.36 4.73
CA GLY A 65 0.56 13.11 6.07
C GLY A 65 1.23 11.85 6.64
N SER A 66 1.49 11.84 7.94
CA SER A 66 2.03 10.67 8.63
C SER A 66 1.35 10.47 9.98
N THR A 67 1.28 9.22 10.39
CA THR A 67 0.78 8.81 11.70
C THR A 67 1.88 8.05 12.41
N ALA A 68 2.13 8.41 13.67
CA ALA A 68 3.07 7.72 14.54
C ALA A 68 2.37 7.30 15.84
N LEU A 69 2.79 6.17 16.39
CA LEU A 69 2.31 5.67 17.68
C LEU A 69 3.35 5.94 18.75
N ILE A 70 2.92 6.56 19.85
CA ILE A 70 3.72 6.75 21.06
C ILE A 70 2.95 6.13 22.21
N THR A 71 3.53 5.12 22.85
CA THR A 71 2.87 4.41 23.95
C THR A 71 3.92 3.85 24.91
N SER A 72 3.56 3.79 26.21
CA SER A 72 4.34 3.11 27.25
C SER A 72 3.86 1.67 27.49
N ARG A 73 2.80 1.23 26.81
CA ARG A 73 2.25 -0.12 26.94
C ARG A 73 3.14 -1.13 26.21
N ALA A 74 3.71 -2.08 26.95
CA ALA A 74 4.59 -3.12 26.39
C ALA A 74 3.85 -4.17 25.54
N ASP A 75 2.53 -4.29 25.71
CA ASP A 75 1.68 -5.20 24.95
C ASP A 75 1.18 -4.62 23.63
N VAL A 76 1.45 -3.33 23.37
CA VAL A 76 1.14 -2.65 22.12
C VAL A 76 2.39 -2.56 21.25
N PHE A 77 2.33 -3.09 20.03
CA PHE A 77 3.47 -3.11 19.12
C PHE A 77 3.02 -3.11 17.66
N THR A 78 3.94 -2.77 16.77
CA THR A 78 3.73 -2.78 15.33
C THR A 78 4.28 -4.06 14.69
N LEU A 79 3.62 -4.53 13.66
CA LEU A 79 4.04 -5.65 12.82
C LEU A 79 3.98 -5.21 11.34
N PRO A 80 5.14 -5.04 10.67
CA PRO A 80 5.17 -4.86 9.23
C PRO A 80 4.77 -6.17 8.55
N LEU A 81 3.99 -6.07 7.47
CA LEU A 81 3.59 -7.20 6.65
C LEU A 81 4.01 -6.95 5.21
N GLU A 82 4.59 -7.98 4.59
CA GLU A 82 4.78 -8.06 3.15
C GLU A 82 3.72 -8.96 2.52
N ASN A 83 3.53 -8.83 1.21
CA ASN A 83 2.51 -9.58 0.48
C ASN A 83 3.14 -10.82 -0.17
N PRO A 84 2.65 -12.05 0.10
CA PRO A 84 3.23 -13.27 -0.48
C PRO A 84 3.12 -13.34 -2.01
N ARG A 85 2.28 -12.50 -2.62
CA ARG A 85 2.08 -12.42 -4.06
C ARG A 85 2.96 -11.35 -4.73
N GLN A 86 3.67 -10.53 -3.95
CA GLN A 86 4.43 -9.38 -4.45
C GLN A 86 5.86 -9.40 -3.93
N THR A 87 6.80 -9.02 -4.79
CA THR A 87 8.15 -8.69 -4.33
C THR A 87 8.05 -7.45 -3.44
N PRO A 88 8.81 -7.37 -2.33
CA PRO A 88 8.86 -6.16 -1.52
C PRO A 88 9.23 -4.95 -2.36
N ALA A 89 8.57 -3.81 -2.13
CA ALA A 89 8.72 -2.65 -3.01
C ALA A 89 10.16 -2.12 -3.04
N PHE A 90 10.87 -2.24 -1.91
CA PHE A 90 12.26 -1.83 -1.76
C PHE A 90 13.27 -2.79 -2.43
N GLU A 91 12.81 -3.96 -2.89
CA GLU A 91 13.62 -4.95 -3.64
C GLU A 91 13.36 -4.89 -5.16
N TYR A 92 12.56 -3.94 -5.65
CA TYR A 92 12.25 -3.80 -7.07
C TYR A 92 13.50 -3.52 -7.92
N ALA A 93 13.48 -4.01 -9.16
CA ALA A 93 14.54 -3.76 -10.12
C ALA A 93 14.64 -2.26 -10.47
N ARG A 94 15.87 -1.78 -10.65
CA ARG A 94 16.18 -0.35 -10.91
C ARG A 94 15.52 0.24 -12.17
N HIS A 95 15.05 -0.60 -13.09
CA HIS A 95 14.33 -0.10 -14.28
C HIS A 95 12.98 0.53 -13.93
N TYR A 96 12.38 0.19 -12.77
CA TYR A 96 11.16 0.81 -12.29
C TYR A 96 11.40 2.21 -11.72
N SER A 97 12.52 2.40 -11.02
CA SER A 97 12.97 3.67 -10.46
C SER A 97 14.45 3.54 -10.07
N PRO A 98 15.29 4.57 -10.29
CA PRO A 98 16.70 4.52 -9.85
C PRO A 98 16.83 4.20 -8.36
N GLU A 99 15.96 4.83 -7.56
CA GLU A 99 15.77 4.57 -6.14
C GLU A 99 14.46 3.81 -5.93
N THR A 100 14.50 2.70 -5.19
CA THR A 100 13.32 1.86 -5.00
C THR A 100 12.29 2.54 -4.09
N PRO A 101 10.99 2.26 -4.24
CA PRO A 101 10.00 2.72 -3.28
C PRO A 101 10.26 2.10 -1.89
N LYS A 102 10.40 2.93 -0.86
CA LYS A 102 10.65 2.51 0.53
C LYS A 102 9.36 2.49 1.34
N PHE A 103 8.62 1.38 1.32
CA PHE A 103 7.42 1.17 2.13
C PHE A 103 7.12 -0.32 2.34
N ALA A 104 6.44 -0.66 3.44
CA ALA A 104 5.92 -2.01 3.69
C ALA A 104 4.51 -2.19 3.11
N ARG A 105 4.08 -3.41 2.77
CA ARG A 105 2.74 -3.64 2.18
C ARG A 105 1.59 -3.37 3.16
N ALA A 106 1.79 -3.63 4.44
CA ALA A 106 0.92 -3.14 5.50
C ALA A 106 1.68 -2.96 6.82
N MET A 107 1.06 -2.20 7.73
CA MET A 107 1.50 -2.08 9.11
C MET A 107 0.34 -2.43 10.04
N ALA A 108 0.47 -3.52 10.80
CA ALA A 108 -0.49 -3.87 11.82
C ALA A 108 -0.08 -3.27 13.17
N VAL A 109 -0.99 -2.62 13.87
CA VAL A 109 -0.85 -2.22 15.27
C VAL A 109 -1.60 -3.22 16.11
N VAL A 110 -0.88 -4.02 16.89
CA VAL A 110 -1.44 -5.10 17.72
C VAL A 110 -1.56 -4.63 19.16
N TYR A 111 -2.71 -4.88 19.79
CA TYR A 111 -3.02 -4.50 21.18
C TYR A 111 -4.19 -5.35 21.69
N ASP A 112 -4.27 -5.69 22.98
CA ASP A 112 -5.47 -6.32 23.59
C ASP A 112 -6.07 -7.53 22.81
N ASN A 113 -5.21 -8.39 22.24
CA ASN A 113 -5.61 -9.50 21.35
C ASN A 113 -6.42 -9.04 20.13
N GLN A 114 -6.18 -7.83 19.66
CA GLN A 114 -6.73 -7.19 18.47
C GLN A 114 -5.61 -6.65 17.60
N ALA A 115 -5.92 -6.37 16.34
CA ALA A 115 -5.04 -5.62 15.47
C ALA A 115 -5.81 -4.65 14.58
N ALA A 116 -5.27 -3.44 14.42
CA ALA A 116 -5.65 -2.52 13.35
C ALA A 116 -4.59 -2.58 12.24
N VAL A 117 -4.97 -2.99 11.04
CA VAL A 117 -4.06 -3.19 9.90
C VAL A 117 -4.22 -2.04 8.92
N TYR A 118 -3.16 -1.26 8.74
CA TYR A 118 -3.10 -0.20 7.74
C TYR A 118 -2.47 -0.75 6.46
N VAL A 119 -3.30 -0.97 5.44
CA VAL A 119 -2.88 -1.51 4.14
C VAL A 119 -2.40 -0.36 3.26
N SER A 120 -1.16 -0.47 2.77
CA SER A 120 -0.57 0.48 1.82
C SER A 120 -1.34 0.51 0.51
N GLY A 121 -1.09 1.55 -0.28
CA GLY A 121 -1.52 1.61 -1.68
C GLY A 121 -1.18 0.31 -2.42
N THR A 122 -2.21 -0.44 -2.78
CA THR A 122 -2.12 -1.76 -3.40
C THR A 122 -2.72 -1.66 -4.79
N ALA A 123 -1.97 -2.12 -5.79
CA ALA A 123 -2.40 -2.11 -7.18
C ALA A 123 -2.32 -3.52 -7.80
N SER A 124 -2.67 -3.62 -9.08
CA SER A 124 -2.63 -4.85 -9.87
C SER A 124 -1.20 -5.26 -10.22
N ILE A 125 -0.44 -5.70 -9.21
CA ILE A 125 0.95 -6.15 -9.34
C ILE A 125 1.10 -7.53 -8.72
N THR A 126 1.74 -8.46 -9.42
CA THR A 126 2.23 -9.73 -8.87
C THR A 126 3.73 -9.84 -9.11
N ALA A 127 4.47 -10.39 -8.15
CA ALA A 127 5.92 -10.17 -8.04
C ALA A 127 6.24 -8.66 -8.14
N SER A 128 6.85 -8.22 -9.23
CA SER A 128 7.10 -6.81 -9.52
C SER A 128 6.34 -6.27 -10.74
N GLU A 129 5.56 -7.11 -11.42
CA GLU A 129 5.02 -6.86 -12.76
C GLU A 129 3.55 -6.43 -12.72
N THR A 130 3.20 -5.42 -13.54
CA THR A 130 1.81 -4.98 -13.70
C THR A 130 1.00 -6.09 -14.39
N GLN A 131 -0.16 -6.42 -13.82
CA GLN A 131 -1.08 -7.41 -14.35
C GLN A 131 -2.31 -6.75 -14.98
N HIS A 132 -2.89 -7.41 -15.97
CA HIS A 132 -4.14 -7.00 -16.63
C HIS A 132 -4.11 -5.59 -17.23
N ILE A 133 -3.01 -5.25 -17.93
CA ILE A 133 -2.81 -3.95 -18.57
C ILE A 133 -4.01 -3.58 -19.45
N GLY A 134 -4.53 -2.36 -19.25
CA GLY A 134 -5.67 -1.83 -20.01
C GLY A 134 -7.04 -2.36 -19.60
N ASN A 135 -7.16 -3.15 -18.53
CA ASN A 135 -8.44 -3.67 -18.05
C ASN A 135 -8.72 -3.25 -16.59
N PRO A 136 -9.46 -2.16 -16.36
CA PRO A 136 -9.69 -1.63 -15.01
C PRO A 136 -10.47 -2.59 -14.12
N ALA A 137 -11.40 -3.38 -14.67
CA ALA A 137 -12.13 -4.39 -13.91
C ALA A 137 -11.16 -5.46 -13.37
N LYS A 138 -10.35 -6.05 -14.26
CA LYS A 138 -9.39 -7.10 -13.89
C LYS A 138 -8.30 -6.58 -12.98
N GLN A 139 -7.84 -5.34 -13.15
CA GLN A 139 -6.90 -4.73 -12.22
C GLN A 139 -7.50 -4.51 -10.83
N THR A 140 -8.78 -4.14 -10.75
CA THR A 140 -9.48 -4.03 -9.46
C THR A 140 -9.61 -5.40 -8.79
N GLU A 141 -9.95 -6.44 -9.54
CA GLU A 141 -10.04 -7.82 -9.02
C GLU A 141 -8.68 -8.31 -8.48
N GLU A 142 -7.60 -8.08 -9.23
CA GLU A 142 -6.24 -8.45 -8.82
C GLU A 142 -5.77 -7.67 -7.59
N THR A 143 -6.10 -6.39 -7.53
CA THR A 143 -5.82 -5.52 -6.38
C THR A 143 -6.49 -6.04 -5.11
N LEU A 144 -7.77 -6.39 -5.19
CA LEU A 144 -8.52 -6.96 -4.07
C LEU A 144 -7.98 -8.33 -3.65
N LEU A 145 -7.56 -9.15 -4.62
CA LEU A 145 -6.91 -10.44 -4.33
C LEU A 145 -5.56 -10.25 -3.62
N ASN A 146 -4.78 -9.23 -3.99
CA ASN A 146 -3.56 -8.85 -3.28
C ASN A 146 -3.85 -8.41 -1.85
N ILE A 147 -4.86 -7.56 -1.63
CA ILE A 147 -5.27 -7.13 -0.28
C ILE A 147 -5.72 -8.34 0.55
N ALA A 148 -6.55 -9.22 -0.02
CA ALA A 148 -7.02 -10.43 0.64
C ALA A 148 -5.85 -11.32 1.10
N ALA A 149 -4.88 -11.59 0.21
CA ALA A 149 -3.71 -12.40 0.55
C ALA A 149 -2.81 -11.75 1.60
N LEU A 150 -2.69 -10.41 1.58
CA LEU A 150 -1.88 -9.66 2.52
C LEU A 150 -2.43 -9.74 3.95
N ILE A 151 -3.75 -9.65 4.11
CA ILE A 151 -4.41 -9.65 5.43
C ILE A 151 -4.84 -11.06 5.89
N ALA A 152 -4.63 -12.08 5.06
CA ALA A 152 -5.08 -13.45 5.32
C ALA A 152 -4.42 -14.06 6.57
N PRO A 153 -5.12 -14.93 7.32
CA PRO A 153 -4.57 -15.63 8.48
C PRO A 153 -3.26 -16.38 8.18
N GLU A 154 -3.12 -16.95 6.99
CA GLU A 154 -1.93 -17.67 6.56
C GLU A 154 -0.71 -16.75 6.48
N ASN A 155 -0.88 -15.51 6.00
CA ASN A 155 0.21 -14.55 5.91
C ASN A 155 0.63 -14.04 7.29
N PHE A 156 -0.33 -13.82 8.18
CA PHE A 156 -0.06 -13.49 9.58
C PHE A 156 0.68 -14.62 10.30
N ALA A 157 0.25 -15.87 10.11
CA ALA A 157 0.91 -17.04 10.68
C ALA A 157 2.35 -17.20 10.15
N ALA A 158 2.56 -17.03 8.84
CA ALA A 158 3.90 -17.05 8.23
C ALA A 158 4.81 -15.93 8.77
N SER A 159 4.22 -14.80 9.18
CA SER A 159 4.91 -13.69 9.85
C SER A 159 5.10 -13.90 11.36
N GLY A 160 4.76 -15.08 11.90
CA GLY A 160 4.91 -15.42 13.32
C GLY A 160 3.76 -14.99 14.23
N PHE A 161 2.62 -14.56 13.67
CA PHE A 161 1.46 -14.04 14.40
C PHE A 161 0.19 -14.86 14.13
N ALA A 162 0.26 -16.16 14.40
CA ALA A 162 -0.90 -17.05 14.27
C ALA A 162 -2.09 -16.61 15.14
N GLY A 163 -3.30 -16.89 14.64
CA GLY A 163 -4.56 -16.48 15.26
C GLY A 163 -5.00 -15.05 14.90
N TYR A 164 -4.18 -14.30 14.15
CA TYR A 164 -4.58 -13.04 13.53
C TYR A 164 -4.84 -13.27 12.04
N GLY A 165 -5.73 -12.47 11.46
CA GLY A 165 -6.05 -12.45 10.04
C GLY A 165 -7.43 -11.87 9.81
N ALA A 166 -7.69 -11.45 8.59
CA ALA A 166 -8.94 -10.87 8.14
C ALA A 166 -9.29 -11.37 6.73
N THR A 167 -10.54 -11.16 6.36
CA THR A 167 -11.04 -11.24 4.99
C THR A 167 -11.35 -9.83 4.48
N LEU A 168 -11.68 -9.71 3.19
CA LEU A 168 -12.10 -8.42 2.62
C LEU A 168 -13.33 -7.83 3.31
N GLN A 169 -14.15 -8.66 3.94
CA GLN A 169 -15.37 -8.26 4.64
C GLN A 169 -15.08 -7.66 6.03
N ASP A 170 -13.88 -7.87 6.56
CA ASP A 170 -13.41 -7.31 7.83
C ASP A 170 -12.71 -5.95 7.64
N LEU A 171 -12.67 -5.44 6.41
CA LEU A 171 -12.18 -4.10 6.13
C LEU A 171 -13.16 -3.05 6.68
N ALA A 172 -12.64 -2.11 7.46
CA ALA A 172 -13.41 -1.02 8.06
C ALA A 172 -13.72 0.08 7.04
N VAL A 173 -12.76 0.37 6.16
CA VAL A 173 -12.89 1.36 5.09
C VAL A 173 -11.86 1.06 4.00
N VAL A 174 -12.26 1.32 2.75
CA VAL A 174 -11.39 1.29 1.58
C VAL A 174 -11.41 2.67 0.93
N ARG A 175 -10.25 3.12 0.45
CA ARG A 175 -10.16 4.25 -0.47
C ARG A 175 -9.60 3.73 -1.80
N ALA A 176 -10.38 3.93 -2.87
CA ALA A 176 -10.03 3.55 -4.22
C ALA A 176 -9.64 4.79 -5.04
N TYR A 177 -8.40 4.81 -5.51
CA TYR A 177 -7.88 5.82 -6.40
C TYR A 177 -8.04 5.33 -7.84
N VAL A 178 -8.84 6.03 -8.63
CA VAL A 178 -9.15 5.67 -10.02
C VAL A 178 -8.43 6.64 -10.95
N LYS A 179 -7.55 6.11 -11.81
CA LYS A 179 -6.70 6.93 -12.69
C LYS A 179 -7.50 7.76 -13.69
N HIS A 180 -8.52 7.16 -14.30
CA HIS A 180 -9.37 7.80 -15.29
C HIS A 180 -10.81 7.83 -14.81
N ALA A 181 -11.44 9.02 -14.84
CA ALA A 181 -12.83 9.18 -14.43
C ALA A 181 -13.81 8.27 -15.20
N ALA A 182 -13.48 7.91 -16.44
CA ALA A 182 -14.28 6.99 -17.26
C ALA A 182 -14.31 5.55 -16.70
N ASP A 183 -13.29 5.15 -15.94
CA ASP A 183 -13.19 3.80 -15.36
C ASP A 183 -13.93 3.67 -14.02
N TYR A 184 -14.44 4.79 -13.47
CA TYR A 184 -15.06 4.84 -12.14
C TYR A 184 -16.19 3.80 -11.98
N GLU A 185 -17.17 3.77 -12.89
CA GLU A 185 -18.31 2.85 -12.77
C GLU A 185 -17.86 1.38 -12.85
N THR A 186 -16.83 1.09 -13.66
CA THR A 186 -16.25 -0.25 -13.75
C THR A 186 -15.59 -0.67 -12.44
N VAL A 187 -14.73 0.18 -11.87
CA VAL A 187 -14.05 -0.07 -10.59
C VAL A 187 -15.07 -0.21 -9.46
N ARG A 188 -16.07 0.69 -9.42
CA ARG A 188 -17.16 0.68 -8.44
C ARG A 188 -17.92 -0.64 -8.47
N ALA A 189 -18.33 -1.10 -9.65
CA ALA A 189 -19.09 -2.34 -9.80
C ALA A 189 -18.29 -3.58 -9.34
N VAL A 190 -16.96 -3.59 -9.51
CA VAL A 190 -16.11 -4.66 -8.96
C VAL A 190 -16.03 -4.57 -7.44
N CYS A 191 -15.81 -3.38 -6.88
CA CYS A 191 -15.75 -3.16 -5.44
C CYS A 191 -17.07 -3.55 -4.77
N GLU A 192 -18.21 -3.07 -5.24
CA GLU A 192 -19.53 -3.39 -4.66
C GLU A 192 -19.82 -4.90 -4.69
N ARG A 193 -19.34 -5.60 -5.72
CA ARG A 193 -19.47 -7.06 -5.84
C ARG A 193 -18.57 -7.84 -4.88
N GLN A 194 -17.40 -7.32 -4.51
CA GLN A 194 -16.43 -8.06 -3.68
C GLN A 194 -16.32 -7.56 -2.24
N LEU A 195 -16.75 -6.33 -1.97
CA LEU A 195 -16.63 -5.62 -0.70
C LEU A 195 -18.02 -5.36 -0.09
N HIS A 196 -18.83 -6.41 0.03
CA HIS A 196 -20.20 -6.31 0.51
C HIS A 196 -20.28 -5.62 1.89
N GLY A 197 -20.95 -4.47 1.95
CA GLY A 197 -21.16 -3.71 3.19
C GLY A 197 -19.94 -2.91 3.68
N VAL A 198 -18.79 -2.99 2.99
CA VAL A 198 -17.60 -2.21 3.32
C VAL A 198 -17.70 -0.83 2.68
N PRO A 199 -17.54 0.27 3.44
CA PRO A 199 -17.50 1.62 2.88
C PRO A 199 -16.31 1.81 1.94
N VAL A 200 -16.57 2.29 0.72
CA VAL A 200 -15.53 2.64 -0.25
C VAL A 200 -15.61 4.12 -0.63
N VAL A 201 -14.51 4.84 -0.44
CA VAL A 201 -14.35 6.23 -0.91
C VAL A 201 -13.62 6.20 -2.24
N TYR A 202 -14.22 6.77 -3.29
CA TYR A 202 -13.62 6.84 -4.62
C TYR A 202 -13.05 8.23 -4.88
N THR A 203 -11.80 8.27 -5.32
CA THR A 203 -11.09 9.51 -5.66
C THR A 203 -10.46 9.37 -7.03
N ILE A 204 -10.52 10.43 -7.85
CA ILE A 204 -9.75 10.44 -9.10
C ILE A 204 -8.32 10.87 -8.79
N GLY A 205 -7.36 10.02 -9.13
CA GLY A 205 -5.94 10.26 -8.88
C GLY A 205 -5.06 9.35 -9.71
N ASP A 206 -3.98 9.92 -10.24
CA ASP A 206 -3.00 9.21 -11.05
C ASP A 206 -2.21 8.19 -10.22
N VAL A 207 -1.89 7.03 -10.79
CA VAL A 207 -1.25 5.90 -10.10
C VAL A 207 0.23 5.82 -10.47
N CYS A 208 1.05 5.25 -9.61
CA CYS A 208 2.51 5.25 -9.68
C CYS A 208 3.14 4.64 -10.96
N ARG A 209 2.37 3.96 -11.81
CA ARG A 209 2.80 3.47 -13.13
C ARG A 209 1.78 3.85 -14.21
N ASP A 210 2.28 4.00 -15.44
CA ASP A 210 1.43 4.35 -16.59
C ASP A 210 0.33 3.32 -16.87
N ASP A 211 0.66 2.04 -16.68
CA ASP A 211 -0.20 0.90 -16.99
C ASP A 211 -1.13 0.47 -15.84
N LEU A 212 -1.04 1.11 -14.67
CA LEU A 212 -1.95 0.91 -13.54
C LEU A 212 -3.11 1.89 -13.60
N LEU A 213 -4.33 1.37 -13.50
CA LEU A 213 -5.58 2.12 -13.65
C LEU A 213 -6.29 2.37 -12.32
N VAL A 214 -5.92 1.60 -11.29
CA VAL A 214 -6.54 1.64 -9.96
C VAL A 214 -5.52 1.27 -8.88
N GLU A 215 -5.62 1.92 -7.73
CA GLU A 215 -4.91 1.57 -6.51
C GLU A 215 -5.88 1.68 -5.32
N LEU A 216 -5.83 0.73 -4.39
CA LEU A 216 -6.66 0.72 -3.19
C LEU A 216 -5.77 0.74 -1.93
N GLU A 217 -6.15 1.55 -0.95
CA GLU A 217 -5.67 1.44 0.43
C GLU A 217 -6.84 1.09 1.35
N ALA A 218 -6.56 0.49 2.51
CA ALA A 218 -7.61 0.03 3.40
C ALA A 218 -7.17 0.01 4.87
N VAL A 219 -8.15 -0.03 5.77
CA VAL A 219 -7.95 -0.37 7.18
C VAL A 219 -8.74 -1.63 7.50
N ALA A 220 -8.11 -2.63 8.12
CA ALA A 220 -8.78 -3.81 8.64
C ALA A 220 -8.76 -3.83 10.17
N HIS A 221 -9.80 -4.39 10.80
CA HIS A 221 -9.81 -4.67 12.23
C HIS A 221 -9.89 -6.18 12.45
N ILE A 222 -8.98 -6.70 13.27
CA ILE A 222 -8.86 -8.12 13.56
C ILE A 222 -9.07 -8.33 15.05
N GLN A 223 -9.92 -9.29 15.40
CA GLN A 223 -9.94 -9.90 16.72
C GLN A 223 -9.17 -11.22 16.64
N LYS A 224 -8.20 -11.44 17.53
CA LYS A 224 -7.45 -12.69 17.56
C LYS A 224 -8.41 -13.87 17.81
N ALA A 225 -8.31 -14.91 16.99
CA ALA A 225 -9.00 -16.17 17.20
C ALA A 225 -8.61 -16.80 18.55
N ALA A 226 -9.57 -17.46 19.19
CA ALA A 226 -9.41 -18.13 20.48
C ALA A 226 -8.44 -19.32 20.38
#